data_AF-A0A9E1S9U7-F1
#
_entry.id   AF-A0A9E1S9U7-F1
#
_cell.length_a   1.000
_cell.length_b   1.000
_cell.length_c   1.000
_cell.angle_alpha   90.00
_cell.angle_beta   90.00
_cell.angle_gamma   90.00
#
_symmetry.space_group_name_H-M   'P 1'
#
loop_
_entity.id
_entity.type
_entity.pdbx_description
1 polymer ?
#
loop_
_entity_poly.entity_id
_entity_poly.type
_entity_poly.pdbx_seq_one_letter_code
_entity_poly.pdbx_strand_id
1 'polypeptide(L)'
;MFESLTEKLSHTLRNLRGVGKLSEDNISEALGEVRKALLSADVHFRTAREFVEEVKQACLGQEVLKSVSPGQQVVKIINDELVKLLGEGSTQLKEDKPLR
;
A
#
# COMPACT_ATOMS: atom_id res chain seq x y z
N MET A 1 -3.81 18.23 -1.72
CA MET A 1 -4.09 16.96 -2.43
C MET A 1 -3.63 15.73 -1.65
N PHE A 2 -2.43 15.69 -1.05
CA PHE A 2 -1.94 14.55 -0.27
C PHE A 2 -2.57 14.35 1.13
N GLU A 3 -3.30 15.34 1.64
CA GLU A 3 -3.90 15.29 2.98
C GLU A 3 -5.01 14.23 3.08
N SER A 4 -5.88 14.10 2.07
CA SER A 4 -6.98 13.13 2.12
C SER A 4 -6.48 11.68 2.07
N LEU A 5 -5.35 11.44 1.39
CA LEU A 5 -4.67 10.15 1.39
C LEU A 5 -4.02 9.88 2.76
N THR A 6 -3.34 10.89 3.31
CA THR A 6 -2.64 10.80 4.60
C THR A 6 -3.61 10.52 5.75
N GLU A 7 -4.79 11.14 5.76
CA GLU A 7 -5.81 10.89 6.77
C GLU A 7 -6.38 9.47 6.69
N LYS A 8 -6.74 9.00 5.49
CA LYS A 8 -7.29 7.64 5.30
C LYS A 8 -6.26 6.56 5.65
N LEU A 9 -5.00 6.77 5.28
CA LEU A 9 -3.91 5.88 5.68
C LEU A 9 -3.72 5.91 7.21
N SER A 10 -3.74 7.09 7.83
CA SER A 10 -3.59 7.20 9.29
C SER A 10 -4.70 6.50 10.07
N HIS A 11 -5.92 6.47 9.52
CA HIS A 11 -7.07 5.81 10.13
C HIS A 11 -6.96 4.27 10.04
N THR A 12 -6.67 3.74 8.86
CA THR A 12 -6.43 2.29 8.66
C THR A 12 -5.29 1.76 9.53
N LEU A 13 -4.21 2.54 9.65
CA LEU A 13 -3.06 2.20 10.49
C LEU A 13 -3.37 2.13 11.99
N ARG A 14 -4.31 2.95 12.48
CA ARG A 14 -4.78 2.86 13.88
C ARG A 14 -5.58 1.60 14.13
N ASN A 15 -6.47 1.24 13.20
CA ASN A 15 -7.28 0.03 13.31
C ASN A 15 -6.42 -1.24 13.33
N LEU A 16 -5.35 -1.27 12.52
CA LEU A 16 -4.40 -2.39 12.50
C LEU A 16 -3.48 -2.49 13.73
N ARG A 17 -3.29 -1.40 14.49
CA ARG A 17 -2.36 -1.35 15.64
C ARG A 17 -2.86 -2.12 16.86
N GLY A 18 -4.16 -2.33 16.99
CA GLY A 18 -4.80 -3.02 18.13
C GLY A 18 -4.90 -4.53 17.98
N VAL A 19 -4.58 -5.08 16.81
CA VAL A 19 -4.74 -6.51 16.53
C VAL A 19 -3.39 -7.21 16.71
N GLY A 20 -3.30 -8.14 17.67
CA GLY A 20 -2.06 -8.88 17.99
C GLY A 20 -1.67 -9.97 16.98
N LYS A 21 -2.52 -10.27 15.99
CA LYS A 21 -2.28 -11.21 14.90
C LYS A 21 -2.88 -10.68 13.60
N LEU A 22 -2.12 -10.78 12.51
CA LEU A 22 -2.67 -10.59 11.17
C LEU A 22 -3.58 -11.79 10.85
N SER A 23 -4.90 -11.53 10.80
CA SER A 23 -5.88 -12.47 10.24
C SER A 23 -6.28 -12.01 8.85
N GLU A 24 -6.68 -12.95 8.01
CA GLU A 24 -7.11 -12.66 6.64
C GLU A 24 -8.28 -11.66 6.62
N ASP A 25 -9.22 -11.77 7.56
CA ASP A 25 -10.35 -10.86 7.69
C ASP A 25 -9.92 -9.41 7.97
N ASN A 26 -8.99 -9.20 8.89
CA ASN A 26 -8.53 -7.86 9.28
C ASN A 26 -7.72 -7.17 8.17
N ILE A 27 -6.98 -7.97 7.38
CA ILE A 27 -6.25 -7.45 6.22
C ILE A 27 -7.21 -7.09 5.08
N SER A 28 -8.20 -7.94 4.83
CA SER A 28 -9.14 -7.78 3.71
C SER A 28 -9.94 -6.46 3.81
N GLU A 29 -10.38 -6.10 5.02
CA GLU A 29 -11.05 -4.81 5.26
C GLU A 29 -10.13 -3.61 4.96
N ALA A 30 -8.91 -3.63 5.50
CA ALA A 30 -7.92 -2.57 5.29
C ALA A 30 -7.54 -2.41 3.80
N LEU A 31 -7.34 -3.52 3.08
CA LEU A 31 -7.06 -3.51 1.65
C LEU A 31 -8.22 -2.94 0.82
N GLY A 32 -9.46 -3.15 1.26
CA GLY A 32 -10.64 -2.54 0.66
C GLY A 32 -10.61 -1.01 0.71
N GLU A 33 -10.16 -0.44 1.83
CA GLU A 33 -9.99 1.01 1.98
C GLU A 33 -8.83 1.54 1.13
N VAL A 34 -7.70 0.83 1.09
CA VAL A 34 -6.55 1.17 0.24
C VAL A 34 -6.96 1.21 -1.23
N ARG A 35 -7.72 0.22 -1.70
CA ARG A 35 -8.24 0.22 -3.08
C ARG A 35 -9.09 1.45 -3.39
N LYS A 36 -10.00 1.83 -2.49
CA LYS A 36 -10.82 3.04 -2.64
C LYS A 36 -9.96 4.30 -2.68
N ALA A 37 -8.90 4.37 -1.87
CA ALA A 37 -7.97 5.49 -1.84
C ALA A 37 -7.20 5.61 -3.17
N LEU A 38 -6.71 4.50 -3.73
CA LEU A 38 -6.02 4.47 -5.02
C LEU A 38 -6.93 4.94 -6.17
N LEU A 39 -8.17 4.44 -6.22
CA LEU A 39 -9.14 4.87 -7.23
C LEU A 39 -9.52 6.36 -7.09
N SER A 40 -9.54 6.89 -5.86
CA SER A 40 -9.80 8.32 -5.62
C SER A 40 -8.62 9.21 -6.02
N ALA A 41 -7.44 8.63 -6.27
CA ALA A 41 -6.23 9.34 -6.66
C ALA A 41 -5.93 9.22 -8.16
N ASP A 42 -6.95 8.94 -8.98
CA ASP A 42 -6.86 8.75 -10.43
C ASP A 42 -5.93 7.60 -10.88
N VAL A 43 -5.70 6.60 -10.01
CA VAL A 43 -4.98 5.37 -10.40
C VAL A 43 -5.92 4.49 -11.22
N HIS A 44 -5.40 3.96 -12.33
CA HIS A 44 -6.17 3.08 -13.21
C HIS A 44 -6.65 1.81 -12.48
N PHE A 45 -7.89 1.40 -12.73
CA PHE A 45 -8.53 0.28 -12.02
C PHE A 45 -7.74 -1.02 -12.07
N ARG A 46 -7.15 -1.36 -13.22
CA ARG A 46 -6.34 -2.58 -13.38
C ARG A 46 -5.13 -2.55 -12.43
N THR A 47 -4.38 -1.44 -12.43
CA THR A 47 -3.22 -1.22 -11.57
C THR A 47 -3.58 -1.28 -10.09
N ALA A 48 -4.68 -0.62 -9.69
CA ALA A 48 -5.14 -0.65 -8.30
C ALA A 48 -5.57 -2.07 -7.85
N ARG A 49 -6.16 -2.86 -8.75
CA ARG A 49 -6.56 -4.25 -8.46
C ARG A 49 -5.33 -5.16 -8.34
N GLU A 50 -4.40 -5.07 -9.26
CA GLU A 50 -3.16 -5.87 -9.26
C GLU A 50 -2.34 -5.57 -8.00
N PHE A 51 -2.14 -4.29 -7.67
CA PHE A 51 -1.45 -3.87 -6.45
C PHE A 51 -2.05 -4.47 -5.18
N VAL A 52 -3.38 -4.43 -5.04
CA VAL A 52 -4.06 -4.97 -3.85
C VAL A 52 -3.91 -6.48 -3.74
N GLU A 53 -3.92 -7.20 -4.87
CA GLU A 53 -3.70 -8.65 -4.88
C GLU A 53 -2.27 -8.98 -4.47
N GLU A 54 -1.27 -8.26 -4.98
CA GLU A 54 0.14 -8.44 -4.61
C GLU A 54 0.38 -8.20 -3.11
N VAL A 55 -0.18 -7.12 -2.56
CA VAL A 55 -0.10 -6.84 -1.11
C VAL A 55 -0.79 -7.95 -0.31
N LYS A 56 -1.94 -8.46 -0.76
CA LYS A 56 -2.65 -9.55 -0.09
C LYS A 56 -1.79 -10.82 -0.03
N GLN A 57 -1.19 -11.21 -1.15
CA GLN A 57 -0.32 -12.39 -1.22
C GLN A 57 0.92 -12.22 -0.34
N ALA A 58 1.54 -11.04 -0.33
CA ALA A 58 2.69 -10.73 0.52
C ALA A 58 2.35 -10.78 2.02
N CYS A 59 1.12 -10.43 2.41
CA CYS A 59 0.64 -10.51 3.79
C CYS A 59 0.33 -11.95 4.24
N LEU A 60 -0.23 -12.79 3.35
CA LEU A 60 -0.67 -14.16 3.68
C LEU A 60 0.46 -15.17 3.86
N GLY A 61 1.71 -14.81 3.50
CA GLY A 61 2.88 -15.69 3.62
C GLY A 61 3.95 -15.24 4.63
N GLN A 62 3.81 -14.06 5.25
CA GLN A 62 4.78 -13.58 6.23
C GLN A 62 4.36 -13.94 7.65
N GLU A 63 5.21 -14.69 8.34
CA GLU A 63 5.13 -14.77 9.80
C GLU A 63 5.34 -13.36 10.38
N VAL A 64 4.43 -12.97 11.29
CA VAL A 64 4.57 -11.70 12.00
C VAL A 64 5.84 -11.76 12.83
N LEU A 65 6.80 -10.89 12.53
CA LEU A 65 8.03 -10.83 13.31
C LEU A 65 7.68 -10.45 14.75
N LYS A 66 8.07 -11.28 15.72
CA LYS A 66 7.70 -11.10 17.14
C LYS A 66 8.09 -9.75 17.75
N SER A 67 9.02 -9.02 17.12
CA SER A 67 9.51 -7.70 17.54
C SER A 67 8.80 -6.52 16.88
N VAL A 68 7.89 -6.74 15.93
CA VAL A 68 7.21 -5.69 15.16
C VAL A 68 5.70 -5.87 15.28
N SER A 69 4.97 -4.77 15.49
CA SER A 69 3.51 -4.86 15.52
C SER A 69 2.96 -5.29 14.15
N PRO A 70 1.90 -6.11 14.09
CA PRO A 70 1.39 -6.59 12.81
C PRO A 70 0.96 -5.44 11.88
N GLY A 71 0.40 -4.37 12.43
CA GLY A 71 0.09 -3.15 11.67
C GLY A 71 1.32 -2.49 11.05
N GLN A 72 2.46 -2.42 11.76
CA GLN A 72 3.71 -1.88 11.21
C GLN A 72 4.24 -2.73 10.04
N GLN A 73 4.08 -4.05 10.13
CA GLN A 73 4.49 -4.97 9.07
C GLN A 73 3.66 -4.78 7.80
N VAL A 74 2.35 -4.56 7.94
CA VAL A 74 1.47 -4.23 6.79
C VAL A 74 1.88 -2.91 6.13
N VAL A 75 2.22 -1.88 6.91
CA VAL A 75 2.70 -0.60 6.34
C VAL A 75 3.93 -0.81 5.49
N LYS A 76 4.87 -1.61 6.01
CA LYS A 76 6.13 -1.92 5.35
C LYS A 76 5.89 -2.66 4.04
N ILE A 77 4.99 -3.65 4.02
CA ILE A 77 4.61 -4.37 2.80
C ILE A 77 3.99 -3.42 1.76
N ILE A 78 3.05 -2.56 2.19
CA ILE A 78 2.44 -1.57 1.29
C ILE A 78 3.50 -0.63 0.71
N ASN A 79 4.45 -0.17 1.54
CA ASN A 79 5.53 0.70 1.08
C ASN A 79 6.43 0.00 0.06
N ASP A 80 6.86 -1.23 0.34
CA ASP A 80 7.70 -2.02 -0.57
C ASP A 80 7.01 -2.23 -1.93
N GLU A 81 5.72 -2.56 -1.94
CA GLU A 81 4.96 -2.74 -3.19
C GLU A 81 4.75 -1.40 -3.93
N LEU A 82 4.56 -0.28 -3.22
CA LEU A 82 4.47 1.04 -3.86
C LEU A 82 5.80 1.42 -4.52
N VAL A 83 6.94 1.11 -3.89
CA VAL A 83 8.27 1.35 -4.47
C VAL A 83 8.45 0.52 -5.74
N LYS A 84 8.08 -0.75 -5.73
CA LYS A 84 8.12 -1.59 -6.94
C LYS A 84 7.24 -1.04 -8.05
N LEU A 85 6.01 -0.62 -7.71
CA LEU A 85 5.05 -0.11 -8.68
C LEU A 85 5.49 1.20 -9.33
N LEU A 86 6.10 2.10 -8.55
CA LEU A 86 6.59 3.40 -9.05
C LEU A 86 7.99 3.29 -9.71
N GLY A 87 8.64 2.14 -9.58
CA GLY A 87 9.96 1.86 -10.12
C GLY A 87 11.06 1.91 -9.06
N GLU A 88 11.98 0.97 -9.14
CA GLU A 88 13.15 0.92 -8.25
C GLU A 88 14.20 1.95 -8.67
N GLY A 89 14.66 2.77 -7.72
CA GLY A 89 15.73 3.75 -7.92
C GLY A 89 15.25 5.17 -8.25
N SER A 90 16.21 6.05 -8.56
CA SER A 90 15.97 7.44 -8.94
C SER A 90 16.14 7.61 -10.44
N THR A 91 15.04 7.84 -11.14
CA THR A 91 15.07 8.23 -12.57
C THR A 91 15.29 9.72 -12.68
N GLN A 92 16.37 10.11 -13.38
CA GLN A 92 16.59 11.52 -13.74
C GLN A 92 15.53 11.95 -14.75
N LEU A 93 15.04 13.19 -14.61
CA LEU A 93 14.16 13.80 -15.61
C LEU A 93 14.91 13.86 -16.94
N LYS A 94 14.34 13.27 -18.00
CA LYS A 94 14.88 13.40 -19.34
C LYS A 94 14.67 14.84 -19.81
N GLU A 95 15.75 15.55 -20.07
CA GLU A 95 15.74 16.93 -20.58
C GLU A 95 15.44 17.02 -22.09
N ASP A 96 15.16 15.89 -22.74
CA ASP A 96 14.82 15.86 -24.16
C ASP A 96 13.63 16.77 -24.45
N LYS A 97 13.83 17.77 -25.30
CA LYS A 97 12.75 18.63 -25.77
C LYS A 97 11.68 17.74 -26.43
N PRO A 98 10.39 17.89 -26.08
CA PRO A 98 9.34 17.13 -26.74
C PRO A 98 9.39 17.38 -28.24
N LEU A 99 9.30 16.31 -29.02
CA LEU A 99 9.23 16.37 -30.48
C LEU A 99 8.06 17.29 -30.84
N ARG A 100 8.38 18.39 -31.52
CA ARG A 100 7.41 19.37 -32.02
C ARG A 100 6.47 18.74 -33.05
#